data_AF-A0A971L535-F1
#
_entry.id   AF-A0A971L535-F1
#
_cell.length_a   1.000
_cell.length_b   1.000
_cell.length_c   1.000
_cell.angle_alpha   90.00
_cell.angle_beta   90.00
_cell.angle_gamma   90.00
#
_symmetry.space_group_name_H-M   'P 1'
#
loop_
_entity.id
_entity.type
_entity.pdbx_description
1 polymer ?
#
loop_
_entity_poly.entity_id
_entity_poly.type
_entity_poly.pdbx_seq_one_letter_code
_entity_poly.pdbx_strand_id
1 'polypeptide(L)' 'MPRQLVWFRSDLRLEDNPALFQACQQGEVVAVFVHSPEQWQEHGWGALKTTFVLSNLHALAQQLNQLNIPLKILTVTHFS' A
#
# COMPACT_ATOMS: atom_id res chain seq x y z
N MET A 1 17.97 13.62 -6.71
CA MET A 1 16.63 13.36 -7.27
C MET A 1 15.63 13.34 -6.14
N PRO A 2 14.43 13.92 -6.28
CA PRO A 2 13.42 13.88 -5.23
C PRO A 2 12.93 12.44 -5.02
N ARG A 3 12.76 12.06 -3.75
CA ARG A 3 12.17 10.78 -3.36
C ARG A 3 10.67 10.81 -3.67
N GLN A 4 10.18 9.74 -4.29
CA GLN A 4 8.78 9.57 -4.67
C GLN A 4 8.03 8.75 -3.63
N LEU A 5 6.78 9.11 -3.40
CA LEU A 5 5.89 8.39 -2.50
C LEU A 5 4.74 7.78 -3.31
N VAL A 6 4.56 6.46 -3.20
CA VAL A 6 3.45 5.75 -3.84
C VAL A 6 2.51 5.23 -2.75
N TRP A 7 1.30 5.77 -2.69
CA TRP A 7 0.31 5.36 -1.72
C TRP A 7 -0.61 4.27 -2.30
N PHE A 8 -0.45 3.06 -1.79
CA PHE A 8 -1.31 1.91 -2.07
C PHE A 8 -2.54 1.95 -1.18
N ARG A 9 -3.73 1.90 -1.80
CA ARG A 9 -5.03 1.86 -1.13
C ARG A 9 -5.74 0.55 -1.44
N SER A 10 -6.62 0.57 -2.44
CA SER A 10 -7.35 -0.63 -2.88
C SER A 10 -6.58 -1.42 -3.94
N ASP A 11 -5.66 -0.76 -4.65
CA ASP A 11 -4.95 -1.33 -5.79
C ASP A 11 -3.58 -1.89 -5.35
N LEU A 12 -3.60 -3.05 -4.70
CA LEU A 12 -2.41 -3.70 -4.14
C LEU A 12 -1.65 -4.53 -5.19
N ARG A 13 -1.16 -3.89 -6.26
CA ARG A 13 -0.44 -4.55 -7.35
C ARG A 13 0.76 -3.75 -7.86
N LEU A 14 1.78 -4.46 -8.36
CA LEU A 14 2.92 -3.85 -9.05
C LEU A 14 2.70 -3.72 -10.55
N GLU A 15 2.15 -4.77 -11.15
CA GLU A 15 1.90 -4.84 -12.58
C GLU A 15 0.76 -3.90 -12.97
N ASP A 16 0.94 -3.23 -14.12
CA ASP A 16 -0.03 -2.26 -14.64
C ASP A 16 -0.47 -1.23 -13.58
N ASN A 17 0.52 -0.69 -12.88
CA ASN A 17 0.37 0.39 -11.91
C ASN A 17 1.08 1.66 -12.43
N PRO A 18 0.36 2.56 -13.13
CA PRO A 18 0.95 3.76 -13.70
C PRO A 18 1.58 4.68 -12.66
N ALA A 19 1.03 4.75 -11.44
CA ALA A 19 1.57 5.57 -10.37
C ALA A 19 2.95 5.06 -9.91
N LEU A 20 3.07 3.74 -9.71
CA LEU A 20 4.35 3.10 -9.40
C LEU A 20 5.35 3.26 -10.54
N PHE A 21 4.92 2.99 -11.79
CA PHE A 21 5.78 3.10 -12.96
C PHE A 21 6.36 4.52 -13.11
N GLN A 22 5.51 5.55 -13.04
CA GLN A 22 5.96 6.94 -13.13
C GLN A 22 6.86 7.34 -11.96
N ALA A 23 6.57 6.89 -10.74
CA ALA A 23 7.42 7.15 -9.58
C ALA A 23 8.83 6.55 -9.75
N CYS A 24 8.92 5.30 -10.23
CA CYS A 24 10.21 4.66 -10.51
C CYS A 24 11.03 5.42 -11.57
N GLN A 25 10.37 6.06 -12.54
CA GLN A 25 11.04 6.89 -13.55
C GLN A 25 11.57 8.22 -13.00
N GLN A 26 11.04 8.71 -11.88
CA GLN A 26 11.37 10.02 -11.31
C GLN A 26 12.41 9.97 -10.17
N GLY A 27 12.65 8.79 -9.58
CA GLY A 27 13.70 8.61 -8.57
C GLY A 27 13.45 7.43 -7.62
N GLU A 28 14.09 7.50 -6.46
CA GLU A 28 13.90 6.52 -5.39
C GLU A 28 12.44 6.51 -4.91
N VAL A 29 11.83 5.33 -4.84
CA VAL A 29 10.42 5.17 -4.45
C VAL A 29 10.32 4.65 -3.03
N VAL A 30 9.37 5.18 -2.27
CA VAL A 30 8.88 4.61 -1.01
C VAL A 30 7.39 4.32 -1.18
N ALA A 31 7.00 3.08 -0.89
CA ALA A 31 5.60 2.68 -0.88
C ALA A 31 4.99 2.94 0.50
N VAL A 32 3.72 3.35 0.54
CA VAL A 32 2.95 3.54 1.78
C VAL A 32 1.62 2.82 1.68
N PHE A 33 1.19 2.22 2.78
CA PHE A 33 -0.18 1.75 3.00
C PHE A 33 -0.71 2.28 4.33
N VAL A 34 -1.98 2.69 4.37
CA VAL A 34 -2.65 3.16 5.59
C VAL A 34 -3.60 2.08 6.07
N HIS A 35 -3.33 1.57 7.27
CA HIS A 35 -4.14 0.59 7.96
C HIS A 35 -5.00 1.31 9.01
N SER A 36 -6.32 1.32 8.81
CA SER A 36 -7.26 2.03 9.68
C SER A 36 -8.37 1.10 10.18
N PRO A 37 -8.05 0.18 11.11
CA PRO A 37 -8.97 -0.90 11.48
C PRO A 37 -10.29 -0.39 12.07
N GLU A 38 -10.27 0.68 12.86
CA GLU A 38 -11.47 1.30 13.43
C GLU A 38 -12.37 1.86 12.33
N GLN A 39 -11.82 2.67 11.43
CA GLN A 39 -12.56 3.22 10.29
C GLN A 39 -13.08 2.10 9.36
N TRP A 40 -12.33 1.02 9.16
CA TRP A 40 -12.80 -0.13 8.36
C TRP A 40 -14.02 -0.80 9.01
N GLN A 41 -14.02 -0.95 10.34
CA GLN A 41 -15.16 -1.48 11.08
C GLN A 41 -16.38 -0.57 10.97
N GLU A 42 -16.21 0.74 11.09
CA GLU A 42 -17.28 1.73 10.91
C GLU A 42 -17.89 1.67 9.50
N HIS A 43 -17.08 1.41 8.48
CA HIS A 43 -17.53 1.18 7.10
C HIS A 43 -18.03 -0.26 6.84
N GLY A 44 -18.21 -1.06 7.88
CA GLY A 44 -18.79 -2.41 7.79
C GLY A 44 -17.89 -3.45 7.12
N TRP A 45 -16.56 -3.29 7.18
CA TRP A 45 -15.65 -4.31 6.67
C TRP A 45 -15.74 -5.58 7.51
N GLY A 46 -16.15 -6.68 6.87
CA GLY A 46 -16.14 -8.00 7.49
C GLY A 46 -14.72 -8.59 7.62
N ALA A 47 -14.56 -9.56 8.52
CA ALA A 47 -13.29 -10.24 8.78
C ALA A 47 -12.63 -10.82 7.53
N LEU A 48 -13.42 -11.45 6.63
CA LEU A 48 -12.90 -12.02 5.39
C LEU A 48 -12.29 -10.97 4.46
N LYS A 49 -12.92 -9.80 4.35
CA LYS A 49 -12.41 -8.68 3.54
C LYS A 49 -11.11 -8.14 4.11
N THR A 50 -11.07 -7.94 5.43
CA THR A 50 -9.87 -7.48 6.15
C THR A 50 -8.71 -8.45 5.96
N THR A 51 -8.94 -9.76 6.19
CA THR A 51 -7.93 -10.79 5.98
C THR A 51 -7.46 -10.84 4.53
N PHE A 52 -8.38 -10.74 3.55
CA PHE A 52 -8.03 -10.71 2.13
C PHE A 52 -7.11 -9.53 1.81
N VAL A 53 -7.44 -8.32 2.27
CA VAL A 53 -6.61 -7.12 2.04
C VAL A 53 -5.23 -7.27 2.69
N LEU A 54 -5.16 -7.74 3.93
CA LEU A 54 -3.89 -7.91 4.65
C LEU A 54 -3.00 -8.99 4.01
N SER A 55 -3.59 -10.10 3.52
CA SER A 55 -2.85 -11.13 2.78
C SER A 55 -2.29 -10.60 1.46
N ASN A 56 -3.07 -9.82 0.71
CA ASN A 56 -2.59 -9.18 -0.51
C ASN A 56 -1.52 -8.12 -0.22
N LEU A 57 -1.66 -7.35 0.86
CA LEU A 57 -0.65 -6.39 1.30
C LEU A 57 0.67 -7.08 1.64
N HIS A 58 0.60 -8.25 2.28
CA HIS A 58 1.78 -9.06 2.58
C HIS A 58 2.48 -9.53 1.30
N ALA A 59 1.73 -10.05 0.32
CA ALA A 59 2.28 -10.44 -0.97
C ALA A 59 2.93 -9.25 -1.70
N LEU A 60 2.25 -8.10 -1.74
CA LEU A 60 2.78 -6.86 -2.29
C LEU A 60 4.09 -6.45 -1.61
N ALA A 61 4.16 -6.53 -0.28
CA ALA A 61 5.37 -6.20 0.47
C ALA A 61 6.57 -7.08 0.05
N GLN A 62 6.34 -8.37 -0.16
CA GLN A 62 7.38 -9.29 -0.64
C GLN A 62 7.85 -8.93 -2.04
N GLN A 63 6.93 -8.60 -2.95
CA GLN A 63 7.28 -8.19 -4.31
C GLN A 63 8.03 -6.85 -4.34
N LEU A 64 7.60 -5.86 -3.56
CA LEU A 64 8.28 -4.57 -3.42
C LEU A 64 9.71 -4.73 -2.87
N ASN A 65 9.90 -5.65 -1.92
CA ASN A 65 11.21 -5.94 -1.34
C ASN A 65 12.19 -6.51 -2.38
N GLN A 66 11.72 -7.32 -3.34
CA GLN A 66 12.55 -7.81 -4.46
C GLN A 66 13.04 -6.67 -5.36
N LEU A 67 12.32 -5.55 -5.39
CA LEU A 67 12.68 -4.35 -6.15
C LEU A 67 13.44 -3.31 -5.31
N ASN A 68 13.80 -3.63 -4.06
CA ASN A 68 14.39 -2.71 -3.08
C ASN A 68 13.51 -1.47 -2.79
N ILE A 69 12.19 -1.60 -2.94
CA ILE A 69 11.24 -0.53 -2.61
C ILE A 69 10.71 -0.79 -1.19
N PRO A 70 11.01 0.08 -0.21
CA PRO A 70 10.50 -0.10 1.14
C PRO A 70 9.00 0.20 1.19
N LEU A 71 8.23 -0.67 1.86
CA LEU A 71 6.83 -0.45 2.20
C LEU A 71 6.69 0.04 3.65
N LYS A 72 6.06 1.19 3.85
CA LYS A 72 5.71 1.73 5.16
C LYS A 72 4.22 1.54 5.43
N ILE A 73 3.89 0.90 6.54
CA ILE A 73 2.51 0.73 6.99
C ILE A 73 2.27 1.73 8.12
N LEU A 74 1.30 2.63 7.91
CA LEU A 74 0.87 3.59 8.91
C LEU A 74 -0.43 3.09 9.52
N THR A 75 -0.43 2.80 10.82
CA THR A 75 -1.67 2.47 11.53
C THR A 75 -2.24 3.73 12.14
N VAL A 76 -3.47 4.08 11.77
CA VAL A 76 -4.18 5.27 12.24
C VAL A 76 -5.59 4.88 12.62
N THR A 77 -6.23 5.63 13.51
CA THR A 77 -7.64 5.40 13.81
C THR A 77 -8.51 5.75 12.61
N HIS A 78 -8.37 6.97 12.09
CA HIS A 78 -9.10 7.50 10.94
C HIS A 78 -8.19 8.33 10.03
N PHE A 79 -8.55 8.43 8.75
CA PHE A 79 -7.99 9.40 7.82
C PHE A 79 -9.08 9.94 6.88
N SER A 80 -8.94 11.19 6.44
CA SER A 80 -9.89 11.94 5.60
C SER A 80 -9.19 12.56 4.40
#